data_AF-A0A967SJ31-F1
#
_entry.id   AF-A0A967SJ31-F1
#
_cell.length_a   1.000
_cell.length_b   1.000
_cell.length_c   1.000
_cell.angle_alpha   90.00
_cell.angle_beta   90.00
_cell.angle_gamma   90.00
#
_symmetry.space_group_name_H-M   'P 1'
#
loop_
_entity.id
_entity.type
_entity.pdbx_description
1 polymer ?
#
loop_
_entity_poly.entity_id
_entity_poly.type
_entity_poly.pdbx_seq_one_letter_code
_entity_poly.pdbx_strand_id
1 'polypeptide(L)'
;MLDVKRIRDEPDRVRERLAVRGDPSLDRAVDRVLALDETRRTLVGEVDEMRARRNEVSPRVGALKREGRDEEAAGVIREMRELGDRLAEREERLAAVDEELRAALLEIPNTPDAEVPAGGESANAVLREW
;
A
#
# COMPACT_ATOMS: atom_id res chain seq x y z
N MET A 1 14.88 -5.62 -0.73
CA MET A 1 13.56 -5.35 -1.33
C MET A 1 13.66 -3.99 -2.01
N LEU A 2 13.18 -3.90 -3.25
CA LEU A 2 13.14 -2.63 -3.97
C LEU A 2 12.12 -1.70 -3.29
N ASP A 3 12.45 -0.40 -3.16
CA ASP A 3 11.54 0.56 -2.54
C ASP A 3 10.27 0.73 -3.39
N VAL A 4 9.10 0.52 -2.79
CA VAL A 4 7.79 0.71 -3.43
C VAL A 4 7.63 2.12 -3.99
N LYS A 5 8.22 3.12 -3.32
CA LYS A 5 8.21 4.50 -3.81
C LYS A 5 8.95 4.61 -5.13
N ARG A 6 10.11 3.96 -5.28
CA ARG A 6 10.87 3.96 -6.54
C ARG A 6 10.10 3.27 -7.65
N ILE A 7 9.41 2.17 -7.34
CA ILE A 7 8.57 1.45 -8.30
C ILE A 7 7.43 2.35 -8.79
N ARG A 8 6.81 3.11 -7.89
CA ARG A 8 5.72 4.05 -8.22
C ARG A 8 6.19 5.28 -8.98
N ASP A 9 7.31 5.87 -8.56
CA ASP A 9 7.77 7.16 -9.08
C ASP A 9 8.51 6.98 -10.42
N GLU A 10 9.15 5.81 -10.65
CA GLU A 10 9.92 5.49 -11.86
C GLU A 10 9.61 4.08 -12.42
N PRO A 11 8.34 3.72 -12.69
CA PRO A 11 7.94 2.35 -13.06
C PRO A 11 8.60 1.87 -14.35
N ASP A 12 8.67 2.72 -15.38
CA ASP A 12 9.21 2.35 -16.68
C ASP A 12 10.71 2.08 -16.61
N ARG A 13 11.44 2.89 -15.83
CA ARG A 13 12.88 2.69 -15.59
C ARG A 13 13.13 1.40 -14.81
N VAL A 14 12.28 1.09 -13.83
CA VAL A 14 12.36 -0.16 -13.08
C VAL A 14 12.12 -1.35 -14.01
N ARG A 15 11.07 -1.31 -14.85
CA ARG A 15 10.78 -2.36 -15.85
C ARG A 15 11.92 -2.56 -16.82
N GLU A 16 12.45 -1.48 -17.39
CA GLU A 16 13.57 -1.53 -18.33
C GLU A 16 14.78 -2.24 -17.72
N ARG A 17 15.16 -1.87 -16.49
CA ARG A 17 16.28 -2.52 -15.81
C ARG A 17 15.98 -3.98 -15.45
N LEU A 18 14.77 -4.29 -15.00
CA LEU A 18 14.39 -5.67 -14.69
C LEU A 18 14.36 -6.56 -15.95
N ALA A 19 14.00 -6.01 -17.10
CA ALA A 19 13.99 -6.73 -18.38
C ALA A 19 15.38 -7.25 -18.79
N VAL A 20 16.47 -6.63 -18.33
CA VAL A 20 17.85 -7.11 -18.51
C VAL A 20 18.03 -8.53 -17.97
N ARG A 21 17.26 -8.93 -16.95
CA ARG A 21 17.28 -10.29 -16.39
C ARG A 21 16.62 -11.34 -17.30
N GLY A 22 15.88 -10.91 -18.33
CA GLY A 22 15.25 -11.80 -19.30
C GLY A 22 14.05 -12.59 -18.76
N ASP A 23 13.46 -12.18 -17.63
CA ASP A 23 12.28 -12.81 -17.04
C ASP A 23 11.03 -11.94 -17.26
N PRO A 24 10.11 -12.32 -18.18
CA PRO A 24 8.90 -11.57 -18.46
C PRO A 24 7.91 -11.53 -17.29
N SER A 25 8.02 -12.41 -16.30
CA SER A 25 7.13 -12.41 -15.13
C SER A 25 7.36 -11.20 -14.22
N LEU A 26 8.55 -10.59 -14.28
CA LEU A 26 8.92 -9.42 -13.48
C LEU A 26 8.10 -8.18 -13.83
N ASP A 27 7.66 -8.04 -15.09
CA ASP A 27 6.80 -6.93 -15.51
C ASP A 27 5.43 -7.01 -14.82
N ARG A 28 4.84 -8.22 -14.78
CA ARG A 28 3.58 -8.46 -14.07
C ARG A 28 3.72 -8.30 -12.56
N ALA A 29 4.89 -8.62 -12.00
CA ALA A 29 5.18 -8.40 -10.59
C ALA A 29 5.19 -6.90 -10.24
N VAL A 30 5.75 -6.06 -11.12
CA VAL A 30 5.71 -4.59 -10.99
C VAL A 30 4.27 -4.09 -11.02
N ASP A 31 3.44 -4.55 -11.97
CA ASP A 31 2.01 -4.17 -12.04
C ASP A 31 1.26 -4.54 -10.77
N ARG A 32 1.49 -5.74 -10.24
CA ARG A 32 0.88 -6.22 -9.01
C ARG A 32 1.24 -5.33 -7.82
N VAL A 33 2.51 -4.94 -7.69
CA VAL A 33 2.97 -4.04 -6.63
C VAL A 33 2.32 -2.66 -6.75
N LEU A 34 2.22 -2.10 -7.96
CA LEU A 34 1.57 -0.80 -8.18
C LEU A 34 0.09 -0.81 -7.80
N ALA A 35 -0.65 -1.86 -8.19
CA ALA A 35 -2.05 -2.01 -7.84
C ALA A 35 -2.27 -2.17 -6.32
N LEU A 36 -1.39 -2.93 -5.66
CA LEU A 36 -1.42 -3.08 -4.20
C LEU A 36 -1.07 -1.78 -3.48
N ASP A 37 -0.07 -1.01 -3.95
CA ASP A 37 0.24 0.32 -3.37
C ASP A 37 -0.93 1.30 -3.51
N GLU A 38 -1.60 1.33 -4.67
CA GLU A 38 -2.78 2.16 -4.89
C GLU A 38 -3.93 1.79 -3.94
N THR A 39 -4.22 0.50 -3.84
CA THR A 39 -5.25 -0.03 -2.93
C THR A 39 -4.92 0.34 -1.48
N ARG A 40 -3.67 0.13 -1.07
CA ARG A 40 -3.18 0.47 0.27
C ARG A 40 -3.38 1.95 0.57
N ARG A 41 -2.96 2.85 -0.33
CA ARG A 41 -3.07 4.30 -0.14
C ARG A 41 -4.52 4.75 -0.02
N THR A 42 -5.41 4.15 -0.79
CA THR A 42 -6.85 4.40 -0.72
C THR A 42 -7.38 4.00 0.65
N LEU A 43 -7.09 2.78 1.11
CA LEU A 43 -7.52 2.27 2.42
C LEU A 43 -6.97 3.11 3.59
N VAL A 44 -5.72 3.55 3.52
CA VAL A 44 -5.13 4.47 4.51
C VAL A 44 -5.94 5.75 4.60
N GLY A 45 -6.26 6.36 3.45
CA GLY A 45 -7.08 7.57 3.40
C GLY A 45 -8.46 7.39 4.02
N GLU A 46 -9.15 6.30 3.69
CA GLU A 46 -10.47 5.97 4.25
C GLU A 46 -10.42 5.73 5.77
N VAL A 47 -9.41 4.98 6.25
CA VAL A 47 -9.21 4.72 7.68
C VAL A 47 -8.96 6.03 8.44
N ASP A 48 -8.11 6.91 7.91
CA ASP A 48 -7.81 8.20 8.53
C ASP A 48 -9.03 9.12 8.55
N GLU A 49 -9.83 9.14 7.47
CA GLU A 49 -11.10 9.88 7.43
C GLU A 49 -12.11 9.36 8.47
N MET A 50 -12.28 8.03 8.56
CA MET A 50 -13.17 7.43 9.55
C MET A 50 -12.70 7.71 10.98
N ARG A 51 -11.39 7.67 11.26
CA ARG A 51 -10.83 8.04 12.56
C ARG A 51 -11.07 9.51 12.88
N ALA A 52 -10.87 10.40 11.92
CA ALA A 52 -11.14 11.83 12.09
C ALA A 52 -12.62 12.08 12.41
N ARG A 53 -13.53 11.48 11.65
CA ARG A 53 -14.97 11.54 11.88
C ARG A 53 -15.36 11.01 13.26
N ARG A 54 -14.78 9.88 13.67
CA ARG A 54 -15.01 9.29 15.00
C ARG A 54 -14.63 10.26 16.11
N ASN A 55 -13.47 10.90 15.98
CA ASN A 55 -12.95 11.82 16.99
C ASN A 55 -13.74 13.13 17.03
N GLU A 56 -14.26 13.60 15.90
CA GLU A 56 -15.10 14.80 15.81
C GLU A 56 -16.48 14.61 16.44
N VAL A 57 -17.09 13.44 16.24
CA VAL A 57 -18.48 13.18 16.63
C VAL A 57 -18.59 12.66 18.08
N SER A 58 -17.58 11.94 18.58
CA SER A 58 -17.60 11.37 19.94
C SER A 58 -17.87 12.40 21.06
N PRO A 59 -17.30 13.63 21.04
CA PRO A 59 -17.61 14.67 22.03
C PRO A 59 -19.08 15.14 22.02
N ARG A 60 -19.77 15.03 20.87
CA ARG A 60 -21.17 15.48 20.73
C ARG A 60 -22.12 14.68 21.61
N VAL A 61 -21.83 13.39 21.83
CA VAL A 61 -22.63 12.53 22.74
C VAL A 61 -22.67 13.11 24.15
N GLY A 62 -21.51 13.54 24.67
CA GLY A 62 -21.42 14.13 26.01
C GLY A 62 -22.09 15.50 26.11
N ALA A 63 -22.14 16.27 25.03
CA ALA A 63 -22.88 17.53 24.98
C ALA A 63 -24.40 17.30 24.96
N LEU A 64 -24.89 16.44 24.07
CA LEU A 64 -26.32 16.12 23.94
C LEU A 64 -26.91 15.55 25.24
N LYS A 65 -26.17 14.67 25.94
CA LYS A 65 -26.60 14.15 27.25
C LYS A 65 -26.70 15.24 28.31
N ARG A 66 -25.81 16.24 28.31
CA ARG A 66 -25.87 17.38 29.24
C ARG A 66 -27.05 18.31 28.93
N GLU A 67 -27.45 18.38 27.66
CA GLU A 67 -28.61 19.15 27.19
C GLU A 67 -29.94 18.41 27.41
N GLY A 68 -29.94 17.17 27.93
CA GLY A 68 -31.14 16.35 28.12
C GLY A 68 -31.72 15.77 26.82
N ARG A 69 -30.92 15.74 25.74
CA ARG A 69 -31.32 15.26 24.40
C ARG A 69 -30.95 13.79 24.22
N ASP A 70 -31.54 12.93 25.04
CA ASP A 70 -31.14 11.52 25.13
C ASP A 70 -31.39 10.70 23.85
N GLU A 71 -32.48 10.98 23.12
CA GLU A 71 -32.78 10.31 21.85
C GLU A 71 -31.75 10.61 20.77
N GLU A 72 -31.32 11.87 20.67
CA GLU A 72 -30.30 12.29 19.72
C GLU A 72 -28.92 11.75 20.12
N ALA A 73 -28.59 11.73 21.41
CA ALA A 73 -27.40 11.07 21.91
C ALA A 73 -27.39 9.57 21.56
N ALA A 74 -28.53 8.88 21.67
CA ALA A 74 -28.65 7.48 21.28
C ALA A 74 -28.51 7.26 19.76
N GLY A 75 -28.97 8.21 18.93
CA GLY A 75 -28.72 8.22 17.48
C GLY A 75 -27.24 8.29 17.16
N VAL A 76 -26.53 9.26 17.75
CA VAL A 76 -25.08 9.43 17.56
C VAL A 76 -24.31 8.21 18.06
N ILE A 77 -24.69 7.60 19.19
CA ILE A 77 -24.05 6.36 19.68
C ILE A 77 -24.17 5.21 18.67
N ARG A 78 -25.31 5.09 17.96
CA ARG A 78 -25.49 4.07 16.92
C ARG A 78 -24.59 4.35 15.72
N GLU A 79 -24.57 5.57 15.21
CA GLU A 79 -23.64 5.99 14.13
C GLU A 79 -22.19 5.68 14.53
N MET A 80 -21.82 5.95 15.80
CA MET A 80 -20.47 5.68 16.30
C MET A 80 -20.12 4.19 16.35
N ARG A 81 -21.07 3.32 16.67
CA ARG A 81 -20.86 1.88 16.64
C ARG A 81 -20.68 1.38 15.22
N GLU A 82 -21.58 1.77 14.32
CA GLU A 82 -21.50 1.39 12.90
C GLU A 82 -20.19 1.88 12.25
N LEU A 83 -19.75 3.10 12.58
CA LEU A 83 -18.45 3.62 12.12
C LEU A 83 -17.29 2.84 12.73
N GLY A 84 -17.38 2.42 13.98
CA GLY A 84 -16.38 1.60 14.65
C GLY A 84 -16.23 0.22 14.01
N ASP A 85 -17.34 -0.44 13.69
CA ASP A 85 -17.35 -1.76 13.05
C ASP A 85 -16.76 -1.68 11.63
N ARG A 86 -17.15 -0.66 10.84
CA ARG A 86 -16.59 -0.40 9.51
C ARG A 86 -15.10 -0.05 9.57
N LEU A 87 -14.69 0.73 10.56
CA LEU A 87 -13.28 1.08 10.75
C LEU A 87 -12.45 -0.18 11.02
N ALA A 88 -12.93 -1.07 11.88
CA ALA A 88 -12.24 -2.33 12.18
C ALA A 88 -12.08 -3.21 10.93
N GLU A 89 -13.14 -3.33 10.11
CA GLU A 89 -13.10 -4.05 8.83
C GLU A 89 -12.04 -3.46 7.88
N ARG A 90 -11.99 -2.12 7.76
CA ARG A 90 -11.02 -1.44 6.88
C ARG A 90 -9.59 -1.56 7.41
N GLU A 91 -9.39 -1.53 8.73
CA GLU A 91 -8.09 -1.75 9.35
C GLU A 91 -7.59 -3.18 9.11
N GLU A 92 -8.46 -4.19 9.21
CA GLU A 92 -8.12 -5.58 8.88
C GLU A 92 -7.76 -5.71 7.39
N ARG A 93 -8.55 -5.11 6.50
CA ARG A 93 -8.27 -5.14 5.06
C ARG A 93 -6.95 -4.43 4.74
N LEU A 94 -6.66 -3.31 5.38
CA LEU A 94 -5.40 -2.59 5.23
C LEU A 94 -4.22 -3.46 5.66
N ALA A 95 -4.31 -4.13 6.81
CA ALA A 95 -3.26 -5.04 7.27
C ALA A 95 -3.04 -6.21 6.30
N ALA A 96 -4.10 -6.78 5.74
CA ALA A 96 -3.99 -7.82 4.72
C ALA A 96 -3.29 -7.31 3.45
N VAL A 97 -3.66 -6.14 2.95
CA VAL A 97 -3.04 -5.53 1.76
C VAL A 97 -1.58 -5.15 2.03
N ASP A 98 -1.23 -4.73 3.25
CA ASP A 98 0.16 -4.48 3.65
C ASP A 98 1.02 -5.74 3.55
N GLU A 99 0.51 -6.88 4.04
CA GLU A 99 1.21 -8.16 3.94
C GLU A 99 1.29 -8.67 2.50
N GLU A 100 0.21 -8.53 1.71
CA GLU A 100 0.21 -8.86 0.28
C GLU A 100 1.23 -8.01 -0.49
N LEU A 101 1.29 -6.70 -0.23
CA LEU A 101 2.24 -5.79 -0.84
C LEU A 101 3.68 -6.16 -0.46
N ARG A 102 3.92 -6.44 0.82
CA ARG A 102 5.24 -6.87 1.30
C ARG A 102 5.68 -8.17 0.62
N ALA A 103 4.79 -9.15 0.51
CA ALA A 103 5.09 -10.40 -0.17
C ALA A 103 5.41 -10.17 -1.67
N ALA A 104 4.59 -9.39 -2.36
CA ALA A 104 4.82 -9.06 -3.77
C ALA A 104 6.15 -8.32 -4.00
N LEU A 105 6.53 -7.41 -3.10
CA LEU A 105 7.82 -6.73 -3.17
C LEU A 105 9.02 -7.64 -2.93
N LEU A 106 8.85 -8.76 -2.20
CA LEU A 106 9.91 -9.77 -2.01
C LEU A 106 10.15 -10.61 -3.26
N GLU A 107 9.13 -10.75 -4.12
CA GLU A 107 9.24 -11.45 -5.41
C GLU A 107 10.07 -10.65 -6.43
N ILE A 108 10.17 -9.32 -6.26
CA ILE A 108 10.91 -8.45 -7.18
C ILE A 108 12.39 -8.37 -6.78
N PRO A 109 13.33 -8.81 -7.64
CA PRO A 109 14.75 -8.67 -7.39
C PRO A 109 15.19 -7.21 -7.48
N ASN A 110 16.40 -6.91 -7.03
CA ASN A 110 16.97 -5.59 -7.27
C ASN A 110 17.17 -5.33 -8.77
N THR A 111 16.94 -4.07 -9.17
CA THR A 111 17.23 -3.57 -10.52
C THR A 111 18.73 -3.71 -10.81
N PRO A 112 19.14 -4.38 -11.90
CA PRO A 112 20.51 -4.36 -12.37
C PRO A 112 21.05 -2.95 -12.55
N ASP A 113 22.31 -2.74 -12.16
CA ASP A 113 23.02 -1.48 -12.38
C ASP A 113 23.11 -1.16 -13.88
N ALA A 114 23.23 0.11 -14.25
CA ALA A 114 23.26 0.58 -15.63
C ALA A 114 24.37 -0.07 -16.47
N GLU A 115 25.51 -0.40 -15.86
CA GLU A 115 26.66 -1.02 -16.53
C GLU A 115 26.48 -2.53 -16.80
N VAL A 116 25.46 -3.17 -16.20
CA VAL A 116 25.21 -4.60 -16.39
C VAL A 116 24.70 -4.86 -17.80
N PRO A 117 25.42 -5.67 -18.62
CA PRO A 117 25.00 -5.99 -19.97
C PRO A 117 23.74 -6.86 -19.97
N ALA A 118 22.92 -6.70 -21.02
CA ALA A 118 21.78 -7.57 -21.25
C ALA A 118 22.22 -8.90 -21.87
N GLY A 119 21.55 -9.97 -21.47
CA GLY A 119 21.81 -11.32 -21.99
C GLY A 119 22.15 -12.32 -20.88
N GLY A 120 22.48 -13.54 -21.31
CA GLY A 120 22.92 -14.60 -20.42
C GLY A 120 24.43 -14.61 -20.21
N GLU A 121 24.95 -15.74 -19.75
CA GLU A 121 26.39 -15.93 -19.46
C GLU A 121 27.31 -15.60 -20.65
N SER A 122 26.84 -15.80 -21.88
CA SER A 122 27.58 -15.46 -23.10
C SER A 122 27.81 -13.95 -23.30
N ALA A 123 27.05 -13.10 -22.59
CA ALA A 123 27.19 -11.65 -22.63
C ALA A 123 28.06 -11.10 -21.48
N ASN A 124 28.68 -11.97 -20.67
CA ASN A 124 29.56 -11.56 -19.58
C ASN A 124 30.76 -10.76 -20.13
N ALA A 125 30.93 -9.54 -19.62
CA ALA A 125 32.07 -8.69 -19.99
C ALA A 125 33.34 -9.11 -19.24
N VAL A 126 34.40 -9.43 -19.97
CA VAL A 126 35.72 -9.67 -19.38
C VAL A 126 36.37 -8.34 -19.03
N LEU A 127 36.56 -8.09 -17.73
CA LEU A 127 37.11 -6.83 -17.24
C LEU A 127 38.65 -6.84 -17.14
N ARG A 128 39.25 -8.00 -16.90
CA ARG A 128 40.70 -8.21 -16.84
C ARG A 128 41.06 -9.68 -17.01
N GLU A 129 42.19 -9.94 -17.64
CA GLU A 129 42.85 -11.25 -17.72
C GLU A 129 44.30 -11.08 -17.24
N TRP A 130 44.88 -12.12 -16.62
CA TRP A 130 46.20 -12.09 -16.00
C TRP A 130 47.12 -13.15 -16.62
#